data_AF-A0A9X9LH23-F1
#
_entry.id   AF-A0A9X9LH23-F1
#
_cell.length_a   1.000
_cell.length_b   1.000
_cell.length_c   1.000
_cell.angle_alpha   90.00
_cell.angle_beta   90.00
_cell.angle_gamma   90.00
#
_symmetry.space_group_name_H-M   'P 1'
#
loop_
_entity.id
_entity.type
_entity.pdbx_description
1 polymer ?
#
loop_
_entity_poly.entity_id
_entity_poly.type
_entity_poly.pdbx_seq_one_letter_code
_entity_poly.pdbx_strand_id
1 'polypeptide(L)'
;GGENEKEEEEEAKRYQEFQKRQVQSLLELREAQADTEAERRLEHLRQVQQRLREIVLETHTTQIKRLKEMNEREKKELQKILDRKRHNSISEAKTREKHKKEAELTEINRRHITESVNSIRRLEEAQKQRHERLVAGQQQVLQQLAEEEPKLLAQLAQECQEQRARLPQEIRRSLLGEMPEGLGDGHLVACASNGHAPGSSGHLSGADSESQEENTKL
;
A
#
# COMPACT_ATOMS: atom_id res chain seq x y z
N GLY A 1 -68.69 23.55 10.35
CA GLY A 1 -67.55 23.83 11.25
C GLY A 1 -66.73 22.57 11.43
N GLY A 2 -67.14 21.68 12.33
CA GLY A 2 -66.30 20.54 12.75
C GLY A 2 -66.28 19.27 11.89
N GLU A 3 -66.92 19.24 10.71
CA GLU A 3 -66.79 18.10 9.76
C GLU A 3 -65.59 18.33 8.82
N ASN A 4 -65.42 19.55 8.29
CA ASN A 4 -64.23 19.94 7.51
C ASN A 4 -62.94 19.80 8.33
N GLU A 5 -62.93 20.22 9.60
CA GLU A 5 -61.74 20.12 10.46
C GLU A 5 -61.33 18.66 10.72
N LYS A 6 -62.29 17.72 10.75
CA LYS A 6 -61.99 16.29 10.90
C LYS A 6 -61.45 15.68 9.62
N GLU A 7 -61.99 16.05 8.46
CA GLU A 7 -61.47 15.61 7.16
C GLU A 7 -60.05 16.14 6.91
N GLU A 8 -59.76 17.39 7.25
CA GLU A 8 -58.41 17.97 7.17
C GLU A 8 -57.41 17.23 8.07
N GLU A 9 -57.83 16.87 9.30
CA GLU A 9 -56.97 16.15 10.24
C GLU A 9 -56.72 14.70 9.80
N GLU A 10 -57.70 14.04 9.16
CA GLU A 10 -57.51 12.72 8.54
C GLU A 10 -56.60 12.77 7.32
N GLU A 11 -56.73 13.79 6.47
CA GLU A 11 -55.87 13.98 5.29
C GLU A 11 -54.42 14.24 5.72
N ALA A 12 -54.20 15.07 6.75
CA ALA A 12 -52.89 15.29 7.34
C ALA A 12 -52.27 14.00 7.90
N LYS A 13 -53.05 13.14 8.56
CA LYS A 13 -52.58 11.83 9.06
C LYS A 13 -52.17 10.91 7.90
N ARG A 14 -52.98 10.83 6.83
CA ARG A 14 -52.66 10.03 5.64
C ARG A 14 -51.39 10.52 4.96
N TYR A 15 -51.19 11.84 4.87
CA TYR A 15 -49.98 12.44 4.31
C TYR A 15 -48.72 12.12 5.14
N GLN A 16 -48.80 12.23 6.46
CA GLN A 16 -47.70 11.86 7.36
C GLN A 16 -47.34 10.36 7.25
N GLU A 17 -48.34 9.48 7.15
CA GLU A 17 -48.09 8.06 6.92
C GLU A 17 -47.39 7.79 5.58
N PHE A 18 -47.81 8.48 4.53
CA PHE A 18 -47.18 8.37 3.22
C PHE A 18 -45.70 8.83 3.27
N GLN A 19 -45.41 9.97 3.90
CA GLN A 19 -44.04 10.45 4.09
C GLN A 19 -43.20 9.45 4.90
N LYS A 20 -43.74 8.88 5.98
CA LYS A 20 -43.06 7.84 6.77
C LYS A 20 -42.70 6.62 5.92
N ARG A 21 -43.62 6.16 5.06
CA ARG A 21 -43.36 5.03 4.14
C ARG A 21 -42.26 5.37 3.14
N GLN A 22 -42.26 6.58 2.57
CA GLN A 22 -41.20 7.01 1.65
C GLN A 22 -39.82 7.06 2.32
N VAL A 23 -39.73 7.66 3.52
CA VAL A 23 -38.50 7.71 4.31
C VAL A 23 -38.00 6.30 4.64
N GLN A 24 -38.91 5.41 5.05
CA GLN A 24 -38.58 4.04 5.41
C GLN A 24 -38.05 3.23 4.20
N SER A 25 -38.74 3.27 3.06
CA SER A 25 -38.31 2.56 1.85
C SER A 25 -36.96 3.07 1.32
N LEU A 26 -36.72 4.38 1.37
CA LEU A 26 -35.42 4.94 0.98
C LEU A 26 -34.32 4.58 1.97
N LEU A 27 -34.61 4.53 3.27
CA LEU A 27 -33.67 4.10 4.30
C LEU A 27 -33.24 2.66 4.10
N GLU A 28 -34.18 1.73 3.89
CA GLU A 28 -33.87 0.32 3.63
C GLU A 28 -32.97 0.15 2.40
N LEU A 29 -33.28 0.86 1.30
CA LEU A 29 -32.43 0.83 0.10
C LEU A 29 -31.03 1.37 0.37
N ARG A 30 -30.91 2.48 1.10
CA ARG A 30 -29.63 3.11 1.42
C ARG A 30 -28.79 2.29 2.39
N GLU A 31 -29.42 1.62 3.35
CA GLU A 31 -28.73 0.68 4.24
C GLU A 31 -28.18 -0.52 3.45
N ALA A 32 -28.98 -1.11 2.55
CA ALA A 32 -28.52 -2.20 1.70
C ALA A 32 -27.34 -1.79 0.79
N GLN A 33 -27.37 -0.55 0.26
CA GLN A 33 -26.26 0.02 -0.51
C GLN A 33 -25.01 0.20 0.36
N ALA A 34 -25.16 0.78 1.55
CA ALA A 34 -24.06 0.98 2.49
C ALA A 34 -23.42 -0.35 2.92
N ASP A 35 -24.22 -1.39 3.15
CA ASP A 35 -23.74 -2.72 3.50
C ASP A 35 -22.93 -3.33 2.35
N THR A 36 -23.42 -3.21 1.11
CA THR A 36 -22.69 -3.69 -0.09
C THR A 36 -21.37 -2.94 -0.28
N GLU A 37 -21.35 -1.63 -0.07
CA GLU A 37 -20.13 -0.82 -0.13
C GLU A 37 -19.14 -1.19 0.97
N ALA A 38 -19.60 -1.40 2.19
CA ALA A 38 -18.79 -1.80 3.33
C ALA A 38 -18.11 -3.16 3.09
N GLU A 39 -18.87 -4.15 2.60
CA GLU A 39 -18.33 -5.46 2.23
C GLU A 39 -17.26 -5.34 1.15
N ARG A 40 -17.51 -4.52 0.11
CA ARG A 40 -16.54 -4.31 -0.97
C ARG A 40 -15.25 -3.66 -0.46
N ARG A 41 -15.36 -2.65 0.41
CA ARG A 41 -14.19 -1.97 1.00
C ARG A 41 -13.39 -2.93 1.88
N LEU A 42 -14.06 -3.76 2.68
CA LEU A 42 -13.40 -4.77 3.53
C LEU A 42 -12.65 -5.79 2.69
N GLU A 43 -13.26 -6.28 1.60
CA GLU A 43 -12.62 -7.22 0.69
C GLU A 43 -11.40 -6.60 0.00
N HIS A 44 -11.51 -5.37 -0.48
CA HIS A 44 -10.38 -4.66 -1.08
C HIS A 44 -9.24 -4.47 -0.07
N LEU A 45 -9.55 -4.08 1.17
CA LEU A 45 -8.55 -3.93 2.21
C LEU A 45 -7.81 -5.25 2.49
N ARG A 46 -8.54 -6.37 2.57
CA ARG A 46 -7.93 -7.71 2.72
C ARG A 46 -7.01 -8.06 1.57
N GLN A 47 -7.44 -7.81 0.33
CA GLN A 47 -6.63 -8.08 -0.87
C GLN A 47 -5.35 -7.25 -0.91
N VAL A 48 -5.44 -5.95 -0.60
CA VAL A 48 -4.27 -5.07 -0.55
C VAL A 48 -3.30 -5.49 0.57
N GLN A 49 -3.82 -5.84 1.75
CA GLN A 49 -2.99 -6.32 2.85
C GLN A 49 -2.29 -7.65 2.51
N GLN A 50 -3.00 -8.60 1.90
CA GLN A 50 -2.39 -9.84 1.42
C GLN A 50 -1.31 -9.55 0.38
N ARG A 51 -1.61 -8.70 -0.61
CA ARG A 51 -0.65 -8.34 -1.66
C ARG A 51 0.60 -7.67 -1.10
N LEU A 52 0.44 -6.81 -0.10
CA LEU A 52 1.55 -6.16 0.60
C LEU A 52 2.44 -7.19 1.29
N ARG A 53 1.86 -8.19 1.98
CA ARG A 53 2.63 -9.28 2.60
C ARG A 53 3.42 -10.08 1.57
N GLU A 54 2.82 -10.41 0.42
CA GLU A 54 3.50 -11.12 -0.67
C GLU A 54 4.71 -10.32 -1.15
N ILE A 55 4.53 -9.03 -1.45
CA ILE A 55 5.61 -8.14 -1.90
C ILE A 55 6.74 -8.05 -0.87
N VAL A 56 6.39 -7.98 0.42
CA VAL A 56 7.38 -7.95 1.51
C VAL A 56 8.17 -9.26 1.56
N LEU A 57 7.53 -10.42 1.47
CA LEU A 57 8.20 -11.72 1.46
C LEU A 57 9.11 -11.90 0.23
N GLU A 58 8.64 -11.49 -0.96
CA GLU A 58 9.44 -11.50 -2.20
C GLU A 58 10.67 -10.59 -2.08
N THR A 59 10.48 -9.40 -1.52
CA THR A 59 11.55 -8.44 -1.28
C THR A 59 12.57 -8.98 -0.29
N HIS A 60 12.12 -9.56 0.82
CA HIS A 60 13.00 -10.17 1.83
C HIS A 60 13.84 -11.29 1.21
N THR A 61 13.21 -12.16 0.43
CA THR A 61 13.88 -13.26 -0.28
C THR A 61 14.94 -12.71 -1.24
N THR A 62 14.61 -11.67 -1.98
CA THR A 62 15.54 -11.01 -2.92
C THR A 62 16.73 -10.37 -2.19
N GLN A 63 16.49 -9.68 -1.07
CA GLN A 63 17.54 -9.08 -0.25
C GLN A 63 18.51 -10.13 0.30
N ILE A 64 17.98 -11.26 0.81
CA ILE A 64 18.80 -12.35 1.34
C ILE A 64 19.63 -13.00 0.23
N LYS A 65 19.05 -13.21 -0.96
CA LYS A 65 19.78 -13.73 -2.12
C LYS A 65 20.94 -12.80 -2.51
N ARG A 66 20.68 -11.50 -2.63
CA ARG A 66 21.72 -10.49 -2.93
C ARG A 66 22.81 -10.45 -1.87
N LEU A 67 22.43 -10.56 -0.59
CA LEU A 67 23.38 -10.62 0.51
C LEU A 67 24.31 -11.84 0.39
N LYS A 68 23.76 -13.02 0.09
CA LYS A 68 24.56 -14.24 -0.13
C LYS A 68 25.52 -14.09 -1.31
N GLU A 69 25.04 -13.56 -2.43
CA GLU A 69 25.89 -13.34 -3.61
C GLU A 69 27.05 -12.39 -3.32
N MET A 70 26.79 -11.32 -2.58
CA MET A 70 27.82 -10.37 -2.16
C MET A 70 28.79 -10.99 -1.16
N ASN A 71 28.32 -11.78 -0.18
CA ASN A 71 29.18 -12.49 0.76
C ASN A 71 30.17 -13.42 0.03
N GLU A 72 29.73 -14.11 -1.02
CA GLU A 72 30.58 -14.96 -1.84
C GLU A 72 31.59 -14.18 -2.68
N ARG A 73 31.24 -12.96 -3.15
CA ARG A 73 32.18 -12.07 -3.82
C ARG A 73 33.26 -11.58 -2.87
N GLU A 74 32.89 -11.14 -1.67
CA GLU A 74 33.83 -10.70 -0.62
C GLU A 74 34.83 -11.80 -0.25
N LYS A 75 34.37 -13.06 -0.11
CA LYS A 75 35.26 -14.21 0.14
C LYS A 75 36.27 -14.41 -0.99
N LYS A 76 35.82 -14.36 -2.25
CA LYS A 76 36.70 -14.49 -3.42
C LYS A 76 37.71 -13.35 -3.51
N GLU A 77 37.30 -12.14 -3.18
CA GLU A 77 38.17 -10.96 -3.17
C GLU A 77 39.21 -11.05 -2.06
N LEU A 78 38.81 -11.44 -0.84
CA LEU A 78 39.72 -11.64 0.28
C LEU A 78 40.78 -12.69 -0.06
N GLN A 79 40.37 -13.84 -0.63
CA GLN A 79 41.30 -14.89 -1.05
C GLN A 79 42.31 -14.37 -2.07
N LYS A 80 41.85 -13.62 -3.10
CA LYS A 80 42.75 -12.99 -4.09
C LYS A 80 43.75 -12.04 -3.44
N ILE A 81 43.33 -11.26 -2.44
CA ILE A 81 44.21 -10.32 -1.73
C ILE A 81 45.28 -11.09 -0.93
N LEU A 82 44.89 -12.13 -0.20
CA LEU A 82 45.80 -12.96 0.60
C LEU A 82 46.82 -13.68 -0.29
N ASP A 83 46.36 -14.26 -1.40
CA ASP A 83 47.24 -14.95 -2.36
C ASP A 83 48.25 -13.99 -3.00
N ARG A 84 47.83 -12.77 -3.38
CA ARG A 84 48.72 -11.73 -3.89
C ARG A 84 49.76 -11.32 -2.84
N LYS A 85 49.34 -11.08 -1.59
CA LYS A 85 50.25 -10.75 -0.48
C LYS A 85 51.29 -11.84 -0.25
N ARG A 86 50.87 -13.10 -0.27
CA ARG A 86 51.77 -14.26 -0.17
C ARG A 86 52.76 -14.29 -1.33
N HIS A 87 52.28 -14.12 -2.57
CA HIS A 87 53.13 -14.17 -3.75
C HIS A 87 54.20 -13.06 -3.75
N ASN A 88 53.83 -11.84 -3.34
CA ASN A 88 54.76 -10.72 -3.19
C ASN A 88 55.83 -11.04 -2.12
N SER A 89 55.41 -11.55 -0.96
CA SER A 89 56.33 -11.93 0.12
C SER A 89 57.33 -13.02 -0.33
N ILE A 90 56.85 -14.02 -1.07
CA ILE A 90 57.70 -15.08 -1.65
C ILE A 90 58.69 -14.48 -2.66
N SER A 91 58.23 -13.55 -3.50
CA SER A 91 59.06 -12.92 -4.53
C SER A 91 60.18 -12.09 -3.91
N GLU A 92 59.88 -11.35 -2.84
CA GLU A 92 60.87 -10.60 -2.07
C GLU A 92 61.92 -11.53 -1.43
N ALA A 93 61.50 -12.60 -0.77
CA ALA A 93 62.41 -13.56 -0.12
C ALA A 93 63.33 -14.29 -1.11
N LYS A 94 62.87 -14.54 -2.35
CA LYS A 94 63.67 -15.20 -3.40
C LYS A 94 64.93 -14.42 -3.78
N THR A 95 64.98 -13.11 -3.55
CA THR A 95 66.13 -12.25 -3.87
C THR A 95 67.28 -12.34 -2.85
N ARG A 96 67.08 -13.02 -1.71
CA ARG A 96 68.05 -13.10 -0.60
C ARG A 96 69.06 -14.25 -0.75
N GLU A 97 69.90 -14.49 0.26
CA GLU A 97 71.02 -15.46 0.24
C GLU A 97 70.54 -16.93 0.44
N LYS A 98 71.16 -17.90 -0.24
CA LYS A 98 70.63 -19.27 -0.45
C LYS A 98 70.20 -20.02 0.83
N HIS A 99 70.93 -19.89 1.95
CA HIS A 99 70.62 -20.60 3.20
C HIS A 99 69.55 -19.89 4.06
N LYS A 100 69.30 -18.60 3.82
CA LYS A 100 68.23 -17.84 4.49
C LYS A 100 66.86 -18.05 3.82
N LYS A 101 66.84 -18.45 2.53
CA LYS A 101 65.61 -18.63 1.74
C LYS A 101 64.65 -19.68 2.29
N GLU A 102 65.17 -20.81 2.79
CA GLU A 102 64.33 -21.93 3.22
C GLU A 102 63.60 -21.63 4.54
N ALA A 103 64.31 -21.03 5.49
CA ALA A 103 63.72 -20.55 6.74
C ALA A 103 62.67 -19.45 6.49
N GLU A 104 62.98 -18.45 5.65
CA GLU A 104 62.05 -17.37 5.30
C GLU A 104 60.79 -17.90 4.58
N LEU A 105 60.93 -18.87 3.66
CA LEU A 105 59.79 -19.45 2.96
C LEU A 105 58.85 -20.20 3.91
N THR A 106 59.41 -20.96 4.85
CA THR A 106 58.64 -21.65 5.89
C THR A 106 57.89 -20.66 6.77
N GLU A 107 58.54 -19.56 7.14
CA GLU A 107 57.92 -18.50 7.95
C GLU A 107 56.80 -17.77 7.20
N ILE A 108 57.00 -17.45 5.91
CA ILE A 108 55.97 -16.83 5.04
C ILE A 108 54.74 -17.74 4.95
N ASN A 109 54.91 -19.04 4.76
CA ASN A 109 53.78 -19.98 4.71
C ASN A 109 53.06 -20.07 6.06
N ARG A 110 53.79 -20.12 7.17
CA ARG A 110 53.21 -20.12 8.52
C ARG A 110 52.40 -18.84 8.78
N ARG A 111 52.94 -17.67 8.43
CA ARG A 111 52.24 -16.39 8.54
C ARG A 111 51.00 -16.34 7.66
N HIS A 112 51.12 -16.71 6.38
CA HIS A 112 49.98 -16.76 5.47
C HIS A 112 48.85 -17.63 5.99
N ILE A 113 49.13 -18.86 6.45
CA ILE A 113 48.10 -19.75 7.00
C ILE A 113 47.40 -19.08 8.19
N THR A 114 48.17 -18.53 9.13
CA THR A 114 47.63 -17.87 10.33
C THR A 114 46.78 -16.65 9.98
N GLU A 115 47.27 -15.78 9.11
CA GLU A 115 46.60 -14.55 8.69
C GLU A 115 45.35 -14.83 7.85
N SER A 116 45.40 -15.82 6.96
CA SER A 116 44.28 -16.22 6.13
C SER A 116 43.15 -16.78 6.99
N VAL A 117 43.45 -17.69 7.92
CA VAL A 117 42.44 -18.23 8.85
C VAL A 117 41.82 -17.11 9.70
N ASN A 118 42.63 -16.21 10.26
CA ASN A 118 42.13 -15.09 11.05
C ASN A 118 41.28 -14.11 10.23
N SER A 119 41.67 -13.82 8.99
CA SER A 119 40.94 -12.90 8.11
C SER A 119 39.60 -13.48 7.66
N ILE A 120 39.58 -14.77 7.30
CA ILE A 120 38.36 -15.50 6.93
C ILE A 120 37.39 -15.50 8.11
N ARG A 121 37.86 -15.85 9.31
CA ARG A 121 37.02 -15.85 10.51
C ARG A 121 36.39 -14.49 10.78
N ARG A 122 37.17 -13.40 10.72
CA ARG A 122 36.64 -12.04 10.90
C ARG A 122 35.60 -11.66 9.83
N LEU A 123 35.85 -12.05 8.58
CA LEU A 123 34.89 -11.83 7.50
C LEU A 123 33.58 -12.58 7.76
N GLU A 124 33.65 -13.85 8.16
CA GLU A 124 32.47 -14.67 8.47
C GLU A 124 31.67 -14.11 9.65
N GLU A 125 32.34 -13.67 10.71
CA GLU A 125 31.70 -13.01 11.85
C GLU A 125 30.99 -11.71 11.42
N ALA A 126 31.62 -10.89 10.60
CA ALA A 126 31.00 -9.66 10.06
C ALA A 126 29.81 -9.96 9.14
N GLN A 127 29.93 -10.97 8.27
CA GLN A 127 28.85 -11.42 7.39
C GLN A 127 27.66 -11.96 8.18
N LYS A 128 27.92 -12.72 9.25
CA LYS A 128 26.89 -13.23 10.16
C LYS A 128 26.16 -12.08 10.85
N GLN A 129 26.88 -11.12 11.44
CA GLN A 129 26.27 -9.96 12.08
C GLN A 129 25.43 -9.13 11.10
N ARG A 130 25.90 -8.96 9.85
CA ARG A 130 25.13 -8.26 8.82
C ARG A 130 23.84 -9.00 8.47
N HIS A 131 23.89 -10.32 8.37
CA HIS A 131 22.70 -11.14 8.14
C HIS A 131 21.70 -11.04 9.29
N GLU A 132 22.16 -11.13 10.54
CA GLU A 132 21.31 -11.00 11.74
C GLU A 132 20.61 -9.64 11.79
N ARG A 133 21.34 -8.54 11.52
CA ARG A 133 20.74 -7.20 11.44
C ARG A 133 19.69 -7.08 10.34
N LEU A 134 19.94 -7.67 9.17
CA LEU A 134 18.98 -7.67 8.08
C LEU A 134 17.71 -8.44 8.47
N VAL A 135 17.86 -9.63 9.05
CA VAL A 135 16.73 -10.46 9.50
C VAL A 135 15.94 -9.78 10.62
N ALA A 136 16.60 -9.12 11.56
CA ALA A 136 15.93 -8.35 12.61
C ALA A 136 15.09 -7.20 12.02
N GLY A 137 15.64 -6.43 11.07
CA GLY A 137 14.89 -5.39 10.37
C GLY A 137 13.71 -5.94 9.58
N GLN A 138 13.88 -7.09 8.92
CA GLN A 138 12.82 -7.80 8.23
C GLN A 138 11.69 -8.24 9.19
N GLN A 139 12.03 -8.76 10.37
CA GLN A 139 11.05 -9.12 11.39
C GLN A 139 10.29 -7.89 11.91
N GLN A 140 10.96 -6.76 12.10
CA GLN A 140 10.32 -5.51 12.51
C GLN A 140 9.28 -5.03 11.49
N VAL A 141 9.57 -5.12 10.19
CA VAL A 141 8.60 -4.78 9.13
C VAL A 141 7.38 -5.69 9.20
N LEU A 142 7.57 -7.01 9.38
CA LEU A 142 6.46 -7.95 9.51
C LEU A 142 5.62 -7.69 10.75
N GLN A 143 6.26 -7.34 11.87
CA GLN A 143 5.57 -6.97 13.10
C GLN A 143 4.71 -5.72 12.90
N GLN A 144 5.24 -4.68 12.25
CA GLN A 144 4.48 -3.47 11.93
C GLN A 144 3.24 -3.80 11.07
N LEU A 145 3.38 -4.65 10.06
CA LEU A 145 2.23 -5.07 9.25
C LEU A 145 1.16 -5.79 10.08
N ALA A 146 1.56 -6.65 11.01
CA ALA A 146 0.64 -7.37 11.88
C ALA A 146 -0.07 -6.45 12.89
N GLU A 147 0.59 -5.37 13.33
CA GLU A 147 0.03 -4.39 14.26
C GLU A 147 -0.88 -3.37 13.57
N GLU A 148 -0.59 -2.99 12.32
CA GLU A 148 -1.36 -1.99 11.56
C GLU A 148 -2.64 -2.57 10.92
N GLU A 149 -2.62 -3.83 10.49
CA GLU A 149 -3.80 -4.50 9.92
C GLU A 149 -5.08 -4.38 10.76
N PRO A 150 -5.11 -4.73 12.06
CA PRO A 150 -6.32 -4.64 12.87
C PRO A 150 -6.77 -3.20 13.07
N LYS A 151 -5.84 -2.23 13.09
CA LYS A 151 -6.19 -0.81 13.20
C LYS A 151 -6.95 -0.33 11.97
N LEU A 152 -6.46 -0.68 10.78
CA LEU A 152 -7.13 -0.33 9.52
C LEU A 152 -8.51 -0.99 9.40
N LEU A 153 -8.63 -2.26 9.81
CA LEU A 153 -9.92 -2.96 9.82
C LEU A 153 -10.92 -2.30 10.79
N ALA A 154 -10.46 -1.95 12.00
CA ALA A 154 -11.28 -1.28 12.99
C ALA A 154 -11.72 0.11 12.53
N GLN A 155 -10.80 0.89 11.94
CA GLN A 155 -11.11 2.20 11.37
C GLN A 155 -12.17 2.10 10.26
N LEU A 156 -11.99 1.19 9.29
CA LEU A 156 -12.97 1.01 8.22
C LEU A 156 -14.34 0.57 8.77
N ALA A 157 -14.37 -0.33 9.76
CA ALA A 157 -15.62 -0.75 10.39
C ALA A 157 -16.32 0.42 11.10
N GLN A 158 -15.56 1.26 11.81
CA GLN A 158 -16.08 2.46 12.46
C GLN A 158 -16.63 3.47 11.45
N GLU A 159 -15.89 3.76 10.37
CA GLU A 159 -16.35 4.66 9.30
C GLU A 159 -17.66 4.19 8.67
N CYS A 160 -17.79 2.89 8.39
CA CYS A 160 -19.03 2.31 7.87
C CYS A 160 -20.20 2.45 8.86
N GLN A 161 -19.95 2.25 10.17
CA GLN A 161 -20.97 2.43 11.20
C GLN A 161 -21.39 3.90 11.33
N GLU A 162 -20.44 4.84 11.30
CA GLU A 162 -20.73 6.26 11.33
C GLU A 162 -21.53 6.72 10.12
N GLN A 163 -21.20 6.22 8.93
CA GLN A 163 -21.97 6.47 7.71
C GLN A 163 -23.41 5.96 7.88
N ARG A 164 -23.58 4.72 8.38
CA ARG A 164 -24.90 4.13 8.63
C ARG A 164 -25.72 4.91 9.66
N ALA A 165 -25.09 5.40 10.73
CA ALA A 165 -25.75 6.17 11.78
C ALA A 165 -26.28 7.53 11.27
N ARG A 166 -25.66 8.12 10.24
CA ARG A 166 -26.06 9.41 9.66
C ARG A 166 -27.19 9.29 8.63
N LEU A 167 -27.33 8.13 7.97
CA LEU A 167 -28.33 7.88 6.91
C LEU A 167 -29.76 8.32 7.27
N PRO A 168 -30.33 8.00 8.45
CA PRO A 168 -31.70 8.37 8.78
C PRO A 168 -31.93 9.89 8.85
N GLN A 169 -30.90 10.65 9.22
CA GLN A 169 -30.97 12.11 9.32
C GLN A 169 -30.76 12.75 7.94
N GLU A 170 -29.82 12.23 7.15
CA GLU A 170 -29.57 12.66 5.77
C GLU A 170 -30.79 12.45 4.87
N ILE A 171 -31.45 11.30 4.99
CA ILE A 171 -32.67 10.99 4.23
C ILE A 171 -33.81 11.93 4.61
N ARG A 172 -34.01 12.18 5.91
CA ARG A 172 -35.04 13.13 6.37
C ARG A 172 -34.78 14.54 5.83
N ARG A 173 -33.54 15.04 5.93
CA ARG A 173 -33.16 16.35 5.36
C ARG A 173 -33.39 16.42 3.85
N SER A 174 -33.10 15.33 3.13
CA SER A 174 -33.23 15.29 1.67
C SER A 174 -34.70 15.23 1.20
N LEU A 175 -35.56 14.51 1.91
CA LEU A 175 -36.97 14.32 1.53
C LEU A 175 -37.92 15.36 2.13
N LEU A 176 -37.66 15.81 3.35
CA LEU A 176 -38.53 16.72 4.10
C LEU A 176 -38.00 18.17 4.12
N GLY A 177 -36.79 18.40 3.59
CA GLY A 177 -36.07 19.67 3.68
C GLY A 177 -35.35 19.85 5.01
N GLU A 178 -34.53 20.90 5.12
CA GLU A 178 -34.12 21.41 6.43
C GLU A 178 -35.39 21.98 7.09
N MET A 179 -35.74 21.45 8.27
CA MET A 179 -36.69 22.17 9.13
C MET A 179 -36.09 23.56 9.36
N PRO A 180 -36.77 24.66 9.00
CA PRO A 180 -36.28 25.98 9.34
C PRO A 180 -36.39 26.11 10.87
N GLU A 181 -35.30 25.82 11.56
CA GLU A 181 -35.05 26.38 12.88
C GLU A 181 -34.81 27.88 12.67
N GLY A 182 -35.92 28.63 12.65
CA GLY A 182 -35.88 30.09 12.65
C GLY A 182 -36.60 30.71 11.47
N LEU A 183 -37.68 31.42 11.78
CA LEU A 183 -38.35 32.37 10.91
C LEU A 183 -37.34 33.27 10.17
N GLY A 184 -37.32 33.15 8.85
CA GLY A 184 -36.58 34.02 7.96
C GLY A 184 -37.30 34.05 6.62
N ASP A 185 -38.21 35.02 6.49
CA ASP A 185 -38.96 35.35 5.29
C ASP A 185 -38.04 35.44 4.05
N GLY A 186 -38.40 34.77 2.95
CA GLY A 186 -37.75 35.00 1.66
C GLY A 186 -37.54 33.79 0.76
N HIS A 187 -38.53 33.57 -0.12
CA HIS A 187 -38.39 33.03 -1.48
C HIS A 187 -38.33 31.50 -1.68
N LEU A 188 -39.51 30.98 -2.03
CA LEU A 188 -39.75 29.79 -2.83
C LEU A 188 -38.79 29.71 -4.04
N VAL A 189 -37.99 28.65 -4.16
CA VAL A 189 -37.82 27.92 -5.43
C VAL A 189 -37.47 26.46 -5.13
N ALA A 190 -38.50 25.61 -5.08
CA ALA A 190 -38.35 24.23 -5.49
C ALA A 190 -38.50 24.20 -7.02
N CYS A 191 -37.46 23.75 -7.73
CA CYS A 191 -37.57 23.38 -9.14
C CYS A 191 -36.85 22.04 -9.33
N ALA A 192 -37.60 20.96 -9.14
CA ALA A 192 -37.33 19.72 -9.84
C ALA A 192 -37.66 19.94 -11.33
N SER A 193 -36.68 19.78 -12.21
CA SER A 193 -36.93 19.69 -13.65
C SER A 193 -36.53 18.30 -14.13
N ASN A 194 -37.53 17.44 -14.32
CA ASN A 194 -37.46 16.36 -15.29
C ASN A 194 -37.93 16.95 -16.62
N GLY A 195 -37.01 17.05 -17.58
CA GLY A 195 -37.27 17.55 -18.93
C GLY A 195 -36.52 16.70 -19.95
N HIS A 196 -37.32 15.98 -20.74
CA HIS A 196 -36.99 15.11 -21.86
C HIS A 196 -35.83 15.51 -22.79
N ALA A 197 -35.15 14.48 -23.30
CA ALA A 197 -34.31 14.53 -24.48
C ALA A 197 -35.09 14.97 -25.74
N PRO A 198 -34.46 15.74 -26.65
CA PRO A 198 -34.80 15.73 -28.06
C PRO A 198 -33.75 14.93 -28.83
N GLY A 199 -34.16 13.80 -29.39
CA GLY A 199 -33.49 13.29 -30.58
C GLY A 199 -33.93 14.12 -31.78
N SER A 200 -33.00 14.48 -32.67
CA SER A 200 -33.07 14.14 -34.09
C SER A 200 -31.96 14.82 -34.90
N SER A 201 -31.46 14.02 -35.84
CA SER A 201 -30.84 14.40 -37.11
C SER A 201 -29.35 14.73 -37.11
N GLY A 202 -28.60 13.83 -37.73
CA GLY A 202 -27.18 13.96 -37.98
C GLY A 202 -26.86 14.74 -39.25
N HIS A 203 -25.57 15.01 -39.40
CA HIS A 203 -24.90 15.09 -40.69
C HIS A 203 -23.40 14.82 -40.50
N LEU A 204 -22.87 14.06 -41.45
CA LEU A 204 -21.51 13.54 -41.55
C LEU A 204 -20.53 14.63 -42.05
N SER A 205 -19.35 14.72 -41.42
CA SER A 205 -18.04 15.00 -42.04
C SER A 205 -16.99 14.78 -40.93
N GLY A 206 -16.00 13.89 -41.00
CA GLY A 206 -15.19 13.52 -42.15
C GLY A 206 -14.01 14.48 -42.28
N ALA A 207 -12.96 14.29 -41.47
CA ALA A 207 -11.59 14.71 -41.78
C ALA A 207 -10.60 14.13 -40.75
N ASP A 208 -9.81 13.18 -41.23
CA ASP A 208 -8.59 12.68 -40.62
C ASP A 208 -7.55 13.80 -40.43
N SER A 209 -6.71 13.67 -39.42
CA SER A 209 -5.37 14.29 -39.39
C SER A 209 -4.46 13.45 -38.50
N GLU A 210 -3.95 12.37 -39.08
CA GLU A 210 -2.67 11.77 -38.72
C GLU A 210 -1.51 12.58 -39.33
N SER A 211 -0.32 12.36 -38.77
CA SER A 211 1.03 12.76 -39.20
C SER A 211 1.58 14.09 -38.68
N GLN A 212 2.54 14.01 -37.75
CA GLN A 212 3.96 13.98 -38.12
C GLN A 212 4.86 13.59 -36.93
N GLU A 213 5.57 12.48 -37.10
CA GLU A 213 6.85 12.20 -36.42
C GLU A 213 7.91 13.19 -36.93
N GLU A 214 8.71 13.77 -36.04
CA GLU A 214 10.06 14.21 -36.41
C GLU A 214 11.08 13.92 -35.31
N ASN A 215 11.79 12.83 -35.59
CA ASN A 215 13.16 12.47 -35.25
C ASN A 215 14.07 13.62 -34.76
N THR A 216 14.73 13.44 -33.62
CA THR A 216 16.10 13.93 -33.42
C THR A 216 16.89 12.99 -32.50
N LYS A 217 17.77 12.21 -33.13
CA LYS A 217 18.97 11.63 -32.51
C LYS A 217 20.15 12.57 -32.80
N LEU A 218 20.90 12.90 -31.74
CA LEU A 218 22.37 12.93 -31.72
C LEU A 218 22.82 12.76 -30.27
#